data_AF-A0A484G604-F1
#
_entry.id   AF-A0A484G604-F1
#
_cell.length_a   1.000
_cell.length_b   1.000
_cell.length_c   1.000
_cell.angle_alpha   90.00
_cell.angle_beta   90.00
_cell.angle_gamma   90.00
#
_symmetry.space_group_name_H-M   'P 1'
#
loop_
_entity.id
_entity.type
_entity.pdbx_description
1 polymer ?
#
loop_
_entity_poly.entity_id
_entity_poly.type
_entity_poly.pdbx_seq_one_letter_code
_entity_poly.pdbx_strand_id
1 'polypeptide(L)'
;MFCCASWPAQAGFDSAADESHVVVGEVGLTAISKEDKRYAGHRGGVCSGYFKMARRGVPEGREVVRHTVDGGWRGWRLAVAKSCTYRKRLAYMYCIFQIRSTRIPKTKARSSEKWMDRRRSTVFHLFLESARFAASNFNMKSFAALGLVALSAVSAKPTATTPEQPVKARAVTAVTASGNAFWKGSERFYIRGIDYQPGGSSKNVDPLADTSICERDIPYFEKLGVNVIRVYSVDNSKNHDECMQKLADAGIYLVADVNNPLYSINRADPHPSYNAVYLQSVFATVEEFAKYDNTLAFFSGNEVIHDGANTTLTAPYVKAVTRDMKNYMASRGLRHVPVGYSAADVADNRMQTAEYFNCGSDDARSDFFAFNDYSWCNTNFKEAGWDVKVKNFTDYGLPIFLSEYGCITNGRDFGEIEALMSDEMTSVYSGGLMYEYSLEENDYGIVTIDGDKVKEEPEFASLVNAMSKYPAPTGAGGAASTTHSVACPTSDSIWMVDPSEIPTIPKAAEKYMTDGAGDGPGLKGDGSQQAGDSASEGETTGGTASPTTSGSSSGATGSSNAAPGVTFGSSVERAPLIISGLTVMFTLFGAVLL
;
A
#
# COMPACT_ATOMS: atom_id res chain seq x y z
N MET A 1 -8.60 -14.45 -10.69
CA MET A 1 -8.15 -14.49 -12.10
C MET A 1 -8.30 -13.07 -12.60
N PHE A 2 -7.23 -12.28 -12.51
CA PHE A 2 -7.25 -10.84 -12.73
C PHE A 2 -6.64 -10.51 -14.09
N CYS A 3 -7.15 -9.46 -14.73
CA CYS A 3 -6.48 -8.77 -15.82
C CYS A 3 -6.36 -7.31 -15.41
N CYS A 4 -5.15 -6.79 -15.27
CA CYS A 4 -4.90 -5.36 -15.24
C CYS A 4 -4.75 -4.89 -16.70
N ALA A 5 -5.68 -4.05 -17.16
CA ALA A 5 -5.63 -3.41 -18.47
C ALA A 5 -6.55 -2.18 -18.45
N SER A 6 -6.04 -1.06 -17.95
CA SER A 6 -6.74 0.23 -17.91
C SER A 6 -6.97 0.75 -19.35
N TRP A 7 -8.22 0.68 -19.81
CA TRP A 7 -8.60 1.28 -21.10
C TRP A 7 -8.87 2.79 -20.94
N PRO A 8 -8.37 3.65 -21.84
CA PRO A 8 -8.69 5.08 -21.81
C PRO A 8 -10.16 5.31 -22.22
N ALA A 9 -10.91 6.02 -21.39
CA ALA A 9 -12.30 6.37 -21.67
C ALA A 9 -12.38 7.46 -22.76
N GLN A 10 -12.72 7.08 -23.99
CA GLN A 10 -13.01 8.04 -25.06
C GLN A 10 -14.44 8.59 -24.95
N ALA A 11 -14.57 9.92 -25.09
CA ALA A 11 -15.83 10.63 -24.96
C ALA A 11 -16.84 10.31 -26.08
N GLY A 12 -18.14 10.30 -25.76
CA GLY A 12 -19.20 10.04 -26.75
C GLY A 12 -20.63 10.34 -26.29
N PHE A 13 -21.12 11.53 -26.68
CA PHE A 13 -22.53 11.92 -26.89
C PHE A 13 -23.54 11.92 -25.72
N ASP A 14 -23.96 13.15 -25.41
CA ASP A 14 -25.32 13.63 -25.16
C ASP A 14 -26.48 12.63 -24.94
N SER A 15 -27.13 12.76 -23.78
CA SER A 15 -28.59 12.59 -23.68
C SER A 15 -29.18 13.48 -22.58
N ALA A 16 -29.12 14.80 -22.80
CA ALA A 16 -29.84 15.75 -21.96
C ALA A 16 -31.36 15.60 -22.18
N ALA A 17 -32.07 15.11 -21.17
CA ALA A 17 -33.51 15.26 -21.05
C ALA A 17 -33.78 16.56 -20.28
N ASP A 18 -34.10 17.62 -21.00
CA ASP A 18 -34.38 18.95 -20.43
C ASP A 18 -35.88 19.26 -20.42
N GLU A 19 -36.34 20.02 -19.43
CA GLU A 19 -37.74 20.41 -19.30
C GLU A 19 -38.10 21.61 -20.17
N SER A 20 -39.38 21.72 -20.52
CA SER A 20 -39.85 22.63 -21.56
C SER A 20 -39.85 24.11 -21.16
N HIS A 21 -39.24 24.97 -22.00
CA HIS A 21 -39.77 26.31 -22.23
C HIS A 21 -39.63 26.76 -23.71
N VAL A 22 -40.63 27.48 -24.20
CA VAL A 22 -40.79 27.81 -25.63
C VAL A 22 -40.44 29.27 -25.91
N VAL A 23 -39.57 29.50 -26.89
CA VAL A 23 -39.46 30.78 -27.62
C VAL A 23 -39.33 30.47 -29.13
N VAL A 24 -39.96 31.27 -29.97
CA VAL A 24 -40.08 31.05 -31.43
C VAL A 24 -39.06 31.89 -32.19
N GLY A 25 -38.44 31.32 -33.24
CA GLY A 25 -37.63 32.06 -34.21
C GLY A 25 -37.40 31.26 -35.50
N GLU A 26 -37.81 31.79 -36.65
CA GLU A 26 -37.58 31.18 -37.96
C GLU A 26 -36.16 31.46 -38.48
N VAL A 27 -35.56 30.51 -39.19
CA VAL A 27 -34.38 30.75 -40.03
C VAL A 27 -34.56 30.06 -41.39
N GLY A 28 -34.52 30.84 -42.47
CA GLY A 28 -34.67 30.37 -43.84
C GLY A 28 -33.36 29.90 -44.48
N LEU A 29 -33.48 28.98 -45.44
CA LEU A 29 -32.36 28.54 -46.29
C LEU A 29 -32.00 29.58 -47.35
N THR A 30 -30.71 29.81 -47.58
CA THR A 30 -30.21 30.35 -48.86
C THR A 30 -28.81 29.79 -49.16
N ALA A 31 -28.57 29.38 -50.40
CA ALA A 31 -27.27 28.91 -50.88
C ALA A 31 -26.72 29.87 -51.96
N ILE A 32 -25.40 30.07 -52.01
CA ILE A 32 -24.72 30.93 -52.99
C ILE A 32 -23.49 30.20 -53.57
N SER A 33 -23.15 30.50 -54.83
CA SER A 33 -22.14 29.83 -55.64
C SER A 33 -20.87 30.68 -55.92
N LYS A 34 -19.82 29.99 -56.38
CA LYS A 34 -18.61 30.45 -57.13
C LYS A 34 -18.61 31.89 -57.68
N GLU A 35 -17.46 32.58 -57.63
CA GLU A 35 -16.53 32.71 -58.80
C GLU A 35 -15.16 33.39 -58.51
N ASP A 36 -14.07 32.64 -58.75
CA ASP A 36 -12.90 32.89 -59.64
C ASP A 36 -12.02 34.20 -59.63
N LYS A 37 -10.74 34.02 -60.03
CA LYS A 37 -9.70 34.99 -60.51
C LYS A 37 -8.75 35.63 -59.45
N ARG A 38 -7.44 35.92 -59.70
CA ARG A 38 -6.41 35.54 -60.73
C ARG A 38 -4.99 36.05 -60.37
N TYR A 39 -3.93 35.40 -60.91
CA TYR A 39 -2.54 35.90 -61.18
C TYR A 39 -1.63 36.34 -59.99
N ALA A 40 -0.27 36.33 -60.06
CA ALA A 40 0.75 35.69 -60.94
C ALA A 40 2.11 35.61 -60.20
N GLY A 41 2.89 34.51 -60.22
CA GLY A 41 4.07 34.32 -61.09
C GLY A 41 5.43 34.51 -60.35
N HIS A 42 6.61 34.02 -60.77
CA HIS A 42 6.99 32.94 -61.72
C HIS A 42 8.51 32.57 -61.59
N ARG A 43 8.98 31.52 -62.29
CA ARG A 43 10.36 30.91 -62.31
C ARG A 43 10.67 29.92 -61.15
N GLY A 44 11.34 28.77 -61.34
CA GLY A 44 11.59 28.02 -62.59
C GLY A 44 12.70 26.92 -62.53
N GLY A 45 12.38 25.69 -62.96
CA GLY A 45 13.31 24.61 -63.37
C GLY A 45 13.56 23.45 -62.37
N VAL A 46 13.79 22.18 -62.77
CA VAL A 46 13.42 21.42 -64.00
C VAL A 46 13.62 19.87 -63.76
N CYS A 47 13.16 19.00 -64.68
CA CYS A 47 13.14 17.51 -64.66
C CYS A 47 12.06 16.89 -63.73
N SER A 48 11.01 16.13 -64.16
CA SER A 48 10.72 15.24 -65.31
C SER A 48 11.34 13.83 -65.20
N GLY A 49 10.63 12.71 -65.37
CA GLY A 49 9.20 12.40 -65.67
C GLY A 49 8.90 10.94 -65.24
N TYR A 50 7.90 10.14 -65.66
CA TYR A 50 6.68 10.19 -66.52
C TYR A 50 5.91 8.84 -66.24
N PHE A 51 4.70 8.48 -66.72
CA PHE A 51 3.70 9.06 -67.65
C PHE A 51 2.27 8.93 -67.04
N LYS A 52 1.22 8.47 -67.77
CA LYS A 52 -0.20 8.46 -67.30
C LYS A 52 -1.19 7.65 -68.20
N MET A 53 -2.29 7.13 -67.60
CA MET A 53 -3.62 6.78 -68.21
C MET A 53 -3.66 5.66 -69.30
N ALA A 54 -4.77 4.96 -69.60
CA ALA A 54 -6.17 5.39 -69.80
C ALA A 54 -7.27 4.35 -69.41
N ARG A 55 -8.50 4.46 -69.96
CA ARG A 55 -9.75 3.76 -69.54
C ARG A 55 -10.60 3.22 -70.71
N ARG A 56 -11.46 2.24 -70.40
CA ARG A 56 -12.73 1.79 -71.04
C ARG A 56 -12.68 0.95 -72.34
N GLY A 57 -13.48 -0.12 -72.32
CA GLY A 57 -13.98 -0.90 -73.46
C GLY A 57 -14.85 -2.06 -72.95
N VAL A 58 -16.06 -2.24 -73.48
CA VAL A 58 -17.02 -3.34 -73.15
C VAL A 58 -17.78 -3.68 -74.43
N PRO A 59 -18.04 -4.97 -74.71
CA PRO A 59 -19.41 -5.37 -75.06
C PRO A 59 -19.83 -6.74 -74.50
N GLU A 60 -21.15 -6.87 -74.24
CA GLU A 60 -22.02 -8.07 -74.43
C GLU A 60 -21.66 -9.43 -73.73
N GLY A 61 -22.61 -10.33 -73.45
CA GLY A 61 -24.06 -10.33 -73.63
C GLY A 61 -24.75 -11.26 -72.60
N ARG A 62 -26.08 -11.45 -72.66
CA ARG A 62 -26.85 -12.30 -71.72
C ARG A 62 -27.68 -13.34 -72.46
N GLU A 63 -27.89 -14.50 -71.84
CA GLU A 63 -29.21 -15.16 -71.61
C GLU A 63 -29.03 -16.10 -70.40
N VAL A 64 -29.81 -15.99 -69.31
CA VAL A 64 -31.22 -16.42 -69.08
C VAL A 64 -31.39 -17.94 -68.96
N VAL A 65 -31.71 -18.39 -67.74
CA VAL A 65 -32.86 -19.25 -67.36
C VAL A 65 -32.92 -19.35 -65.82
N ARG A 66 -34.13 -19.37 -65.25
CA ARG A 66 -34.40 -19.78 -63.86
C ARG A 66 -35.02 -21.19 -63.89
N HIS A 67 -34.80 -22.04 -62.87
CA HIS A 67 -35.89 -22.51 -61.98
C HIS A 67 -35.50 -23.57 -60.92
N THR A 68 -35.80 -23.24 -59.65
CA THR A 68 -36.40 -24.05 -58.54
C THR A 68 -36.01 -25.51 -58.21
N VAL A 69 -35.91 -25.72 -56.87
CA VAL A 69 -36.39 -26.87 -56.04
C VAL A 69 -35.40 -27.99 -55.64
N ASP A 70 -35.71 -28.52 -54.45
CA ASP A 70 -34.93 -29.33 -53.51
C ASP A 70 -34.45 -30.71 -54.00
N GLY A 71 -33.36 -31.19 -53.38
CA GLY A 71 -32.88 -32.57 -53.49
C GLY A 71 -31.84 -32.89 -52.41
N GLY A 72 -32.11 -33.89 -51.56
CA GLY A 72 -31.29 -34.16 -50.36
C GLY A 72 -30.24 -35.27 -50.50
N TRP A 73 -29.22 -35.19 -49.64
CA TRP A 73 -28.46 -36.32 -49.07
C TRP A 73 -27.81 -37.36 -50.01
N ARG A 74 -26.47 -37.28 -50.14
CA ARG A 74 -25.48 -38.26 -49.59
C ARG A 74 -24.07 -38.05 -50.19
N GLY A 75 -23.04 -38.50 -49.48
CA GLY A 75 -21.83 -39.03 -50.13
C GLY A 75 -20.47 -38.45 -49.72
N TRP A 76 -19.91 -38.98 -48.64
CA TRP A 76 -18.48 -39.25 -48.39
C TRP A 76 -17.40 -38.53 -49.23
N ARG A 77 -16.45 -37.88 -48.53
CA ARG A 77 -15.04 -37.85 -48.98
C ARG A 77 -14.12 -38.46 -47.93
N LEU A 78 -13.11 -39.16 -48.44
CA LEU A 78 -12.08 -39.86 -47.69
C LEU A 78 -11.12 -38.84 -47.03
N ALA A 79 -10.74 -39.07 -45.78
CA ALA A 79 -9.61 -38.39 -45.13
C ALA A 79 -8.49 -39.41 -44.91
N VAL A 80 -7.27 -39.06 -45.31
CA VAL A 80 -6.09 -39.94 -45.21
C VAL A 80 -5.60 -40.01 -43.76
N ALA A 81 -5.07 -41.17 -43.36
CA ALA A 81 -4.76 -41.49 -41.97
C ALA A 81 -3.32 -41.10 -41.54
N LYS A 82 -3.21 -40.74 -40.26
CA LYS A 82 -2.18 -41.12 -39.24
C LYS A 82 -0.70 -41.22 -39.70
N SER A 83 0.25 -40.62 -39.01
CA SER A 83 0.69 -40.96 -37.63
C SER A 83 1.70 -39.90 -37.11
N CYS A 84 2.05 -39.74 -35.83
CA CYS A 84 1.71 -40.49 -34.61
C CYS A 84 1.84 -39.59 -33.35
N THR A 85 0.86 -39.67 -32.43
CA THR A 85 0.97 -39.90 -30.95
C THR A 85 1.98 -39.13 -30.05
N TYR A 86 1.69 -38.73 -28.80
CA TYR A 86 0.61 -39.14 -27.88
C TYR A 86 0.35 -38.14 -26.71
N ARG A 87 -0.95 -37.91 -26.39
CA ARG A 87 -1.62 -37.65 -25.06
C ARG A 87 -0.93 -36.81 -23.94
N LYS A 88 -1.63 -36.12 -23.03
CA LYS A 88 -3.06 -36.19 -22.59
C LYS A 88 -3.64 -34.78 -22.34
N ARG A 89 -4.93 -34.59 -22.65
CA ARG A 89 -5.89 -33.86 -21.80
C ARG A 89 -7.21 -34.63 -21.81
N LEU A 90 -7.90 -34.71 -20.68
CA LEU A 90 -9.33 -35.08 -20.64
C LEU A 90 -10.14 -33.80 -20.54
N ALA A 91 -11.28 -33.76 -21.25
CA ALA A 91 -12.39 -32.88 -20.90
C ALA A 91 -13.48 -33.77 -20.29
N TYR A 92 -14.17 -33.28 -19.26
CA TYR A 92 -15.35 -33.93 -18.70
C TYR A 92 -16.55 -32.98 -18.81
N MET A 93 -17.65 -33.49 -19.35
CA MET A 93 -18.92 -32.76 -19.42
C MET A 93 -19.55 -32.68 -18.03
N TYR A 94 -20.01 -31.49 -17.64
CA TYR A 94 -20.95 -31.36 -16.53
C TYR A 94 -22.35 -31.74 -16.99
N CYS A 95 -22.91 -32.81 -16.42
CA CYS A 95 -24.34 -33.10 -16.51
C CYS A 95 -25.06 -32.44 -15.32
N ILE A 96 -26.04 -31.58 -15.61
CA ILE A 96 -26.92 -31.00 -14.59
C ILE A 96 -27.92 -32.07 -14.13
N PHE A 97 -28.03 -32.27 -12.81
CA PHE A 97 -29.13 -33.04 -12.22
C PHE A 97 -30.00 -32.12 -11.36
N GLN A 98 -31.25 -31.93 -11.80
CA GLN A 98 -32.30 -31.39 -10.94
C GLN A 98 -32.83 -32.48 -10.02
N ILE A 99 -33.06 -32.16 -8.74
CA ILE A 99 -33.91 -32.96 -7.85
C ILE A 99 -34.95 -32.02 -7.23
N ARG A 100 -36.24 -32.34 -7.42
CA ARG A 100 -37.37 -31.63 -6.80
C ARG A 100 -38.08 -32.52 -5.78
N SER A 101 -38.11 -32.06 -4.53
CA SER A 101 -39.17 -32.25 -3.52
C SER A 101 -40.13 -33.45 -3.66
N THR A 102 -40.04 -34.38 -2.71
CA THR A 102 -41.20 -35.09 -2.13
C THR A 102 -41.34 -34.74 -0.64
N ARG A 103 -42.50 -35.05 0.00
CA ARG A 103 -42.97 -34.40 1.24
C ARG A 103 -43.72 -35.38 2.15
N ILE A 104 -43.85 -35.04 3.45
CA ILE A 104 -44.78 -35.62 4.49
C ILE A 104 -44.23 -36.91 5.16
N PRO A 105 -44.45 -37.19 6.48
CA PRO A 105 -45.21 -36.46 7.52
C PRO A 105 -44.41 -35.97 8.75
N LYS A 106 -45.08 -35.19 9.62
CA LYS A 106 -44.67 -34.90 11.02
C LYS A 106 -45.46 -35.78 12.00
N THR A 107 -44.86 -36.23 13.11
CA THR A 107 -45.59 -36.57 14.36
C THR A 107 -44.70 -36.65 15.60
N LYS A 108 -45.02 -35.86 16.64
CA LYS A 108 -44.68 -36.01 18.08
C LYS A 108 -43.17 -35.98 18.50
N ALA A 109 -42.80 -35.81 19.78
CA ALA A 109 -43.21 -34.81 20.79
C ALA A 109 -42.33 -34.90 22.07
N ARG A 110 -41.88 -33.75 22.59
CA ARG A 110 -41.52 -33.42 24.00
C ARG A 110 -40.37 -34.16 24.75
N SER A 111 -39.72 -33.36 25.62
CA SER A 111 -39.12 -33.66 26.95
C SER A 111 -37.62 -34.00 27.07
N SER A 112 -37.07 -33.68 28.25
CA SER A 112 -35.63 -33.59 28.65
C SER A 112 -34.80 -32.59 27.82
N GLU A 113 -34.18 -31.53 28.36
CA GLU A 113 -33.98 -31.05 29.74
C GLU A 113 -33.13 -31.94 30.68
N LYS A 114 -32.18 -31.30 31.39
CA LYS A 114 -31.11 -31.86 32.26
C LYS A 114 -29.96 -32.61 31.56
N TRP A 115 -28.85 -31.91 31.34
CA TRP A 115 -27.46 -32.44 31.47
C TRP A 115 -26.45 -31.28 31.67
N MET A 116 -26.64 -30.49 32.73
CA MET A 116 -25.66 -29.48 33.19
C MET A 116 -25.66 -29.43 34.73
N ASP A 117 -24.81 -30.25 35.36
CA ASP A 117 -24.25 -30.03 36.71
C ASP A 117 -23.01 -30.93 36.89
N ARG A 118 -22.18 -30.61 37.90
CA ARG A 118 -21.00 -31.33 38.38
C ARG A 118 -19.78 -31.38 37.44
N ARG A 119 -18.95 -30.34 37.55
CA ARG A 119 -17.56 -30.40 38.08
C ARG A 119 -16.81 -29.08 37.86
N ARG A 120 -16.62 -28.28 38.92
CA ARG A 120 -15.46 -27.38 39.22
C ARG A 120 -15.78 -26.48 40.42
N SER A 121 -15.57 -26.97 41.64
CA SER A 121 -15.49 -26.13 42.85
C SER A 121 -14.68 -26.84 43.93
N THR A 122 -13.35 -26.83 43.78
CA THR A 122 -12.42 -27.52 44.70
C THR A 122 -11.02 -26.87 44.67
N VAL A 123 -10.95 -25.54 44.60
CA VAL A 123 -9.68 -24.77 44.67
C VAL A 123 -9.76 -23.64 45.72
N PHE A 124 -10.93 -23.40 46.32
CA PHE A 124 -11.20 -22.23 47.17
C PHE A 124 -11.35 -22.56 48.66
N HIS A 125 -10.49 -23.44 49.19
CA HIS A 125 -10.57 -23.87 50.60
C HIS A 125 -9.21 -24.16 51.27
N LEU A 126 -8.09 -23.73 50.68
CA LEU A 126 -6.72 -24.10 51.11
C LEU A 126 -5.80 -22.90 51.41
N PHE A 127 -6.36 -21.70 51.63
CA PHE A 127 -5.60 -20.45 51.76
C PHE A 127 -5.95 -19.59 52.99
N LEU A 128 -6.65 -20.16 53.99
CA LEU A 128 -7.22 -19.38 55.13
C LEU A 128 -6.93 -19.94 56.54
N GLU A 129 -6.08 -20.96 56.71
CA GLU A 129 -5.72 -21.49 58.04
C GLU A 129 -4.26 -21.20 58.49
N SER A 130 -3.39 -20.70 57.60
CA SER A 130 -1.97 -20.45 57.92
C SER A 130 -1.69 -19.16 58.71
N ALA A 131 -2.70 -18.34 58.99
CA ALA A 131 -2.55 -16.96 59.50
C ALA A 131 -2.98 -16.74 60.97
N ARG A 132 -3.11 -17.80 61.79
CA ARG A 132 -3.61 -17.69 63.19
C ARG A 132 -2.88 -18.56 64.24
N PHE A 133 -1.55 -18.67 64.20
CA PHE A 133 -0.82 -19.32 65.31
C PHE A 133 0.62 -18.80 65.55
N ALA A 134 0.79 -17.50 65.84
CA ALA A 134 2.09 -16.92 66.19
C ALA A 134 1.98 -15.65 67.07
N ALA A 135 1.42 -15.77 68.29
CA ALA A 135 1.21 -14.61 69.17
C ALA A 135 1.24 -14.93 70.69
N SER A 136 2.34 -15.52 71.18
CA SER A 136 2.66 -15.47 72.62
C SER A 136 4.14 -15.78 72.93
N ASN A 137 4.73 -14.93 73.76
CA ASN A 137 5.90 -15.11 74.63
C ASN A 137 6.85 -16.30 74.37
N PHE A 138 8.10 -16.04 73.96
CA PHE A 138 9.26 -16.64 74.65
C PHE A 138 10.49 -15.72 74.62
N ASN A 139 11.46 -15.99 75.49
CA ASN A 139 12.44 -15.01 75.97
C ASN A 139 13.76 -14.99 75.17
N MET A 140 14.48 -13.87 75.26
CA MET A 140 15.73 -13.59 74.55
C MET A 140 16.95 -14.29 75.19
N LYS A 141 17.97 -14.56 74.37
CA LYS A 141 19.27 -15.24 74.65
C LYS A 141 19.22 -16.78 74.69
N SER A 142 19.68 -17.43 73.62
CA SER A 142 20.93 -18.22 73.64
C SER A 142 21.26 -18.89 72.29
N PHE A 143 22.58 -19.06 72.07
CA PHE A 143 23.28 -19.87 71.06
C PHE A 143 23.07 -19.63 69.56
N ALA A 144 24.21 -19.50 68.88
CA ALA A 144 24.37 -19.56 67.43
C ALA A 144 24.57 -21.03 66.97
N ALA A 145 24.93 -21.18 65.68
CA ALA A 145 25.26 -22.43 64.99
C ALA A 145 24.08 -23.36 64.63
N LEU A 146 23.33 -22.96 63.59
CA LEU A 146 22.85 -23.84 62.51
C LEU A 146 22.36 -22.96 61.34
N GLY A 147 23.11 -22.95 60.23
CA GLY A 147 22.89 -22.00 59.12
C GLY A 147 23.65 -22.32 57.83
N LEU A 148 24.05 -23.58 57.64
CA LEU A 148 24.54 -24.13 56.37
C LEU A 148 23.47 -25.08 55.82
N VAL A 149 23.40 -25.20 54.48
CA VAL A 149 22.33 -25.86 53.68
C VAL A 149 21.10 -24.97 53.41
N ALA A 150 21.29 -23.99 52.51
CA ALA A 150 20.22 -23.36 51.71
C ALA A 150 20.75 -22.82 50.34
N LEU A 151 21.80 -23.45 49.80
CA LEU A 151 22.49 -23.02 48.57
C LEU A 151 22.40 -24.07 47.45
N SER A 152 21.17 -24.36 47.02
CA SER A 152 20.88 -25.22 45.88
C SER A 152 19.47 -24.98 45.35
N ALA A 153 19.31 -25.00 44.02
CA ALA A 153 18.02 -24.99 43.30
C ALA A 153 17.23 -23.65 43.24
N VAL A 154 17.90 -22.53 42.99
CA VAL A 154 17.36 -21.54 42.02
C VAL A 154 18.30 -21.53 40.82
N SER A 155 18.14 -22.53 39.95
CA SER A 155 18.82 -22.55 38.64
C SER A 155 18.05 -21.67 37.67
N ALA A 156 18.20 -20.35 37.85
CA ALA A 156 17.82 -19.40 36.82
C ALA A 156 18.75 -19.63 35.62
N LYS A 157 18.30 -20.42 34.65
CA LYS A 157 18.89 -20.37 33.30
C LYS A 157 18.73 -18.92 32.83
N PRO A 158 19.81 -18.19 32.50
CA PRO A 158 19.62 -16.95 31.78
C PRO A 158 18.89 -17.29 30.49
N THR A 159 17.82 -16.53 30.17
CA THR A 159 17.30 -16.50 28.81
C THR A 159 18.48 -16.24 27.89
N ALA A 160 18.59 -16.96 26.78
CA ALA A 160 19.66 -16.74 25.83
C ALA A 160 19.51 -15.33 25.26
N THR A 161 20.30 -14.38 25.76
CA THR A 161 20.47 -13.08 25.13
C THR A 161 21.12 -13.37 23.79
N THR A 162 20.30 -13.38 22.72
CA THR A 162 20.83 -13.31 21.35
C THR A 162 21.82 -12.16 21.32
N PRO A 163 23.08 -12.37 20.91
CA PRO A 163 24.02 -11.27 20.80
C PRO A 163 23.43 -10.24 19.85
N GLU A 164 23.15 -9.05 20.36
CA GLU A 164 22.80 -7.91 19.52
C GLU A 164 23.98 -7.72 18.56
N GLN A 165 23.74 -7.96 17.27
CA GLN A 165 24.78 -7.84 16.26
C GLN A 165 25.33 -6.42 16.33
N PRO A 166 26.66 -6.22 16.33
CA PRO A 166 27.25 -4.90 16.55
C PRO A 166 26.67 -3.94 15.53
N VAL A 167 25.93 -2.94 16.01
CA VAL A 167 25.16 -2.01 15.17
C VAL A 167 26.14 -1.33 14.20
N LYS A 168 26.12 -1.81 12.95
CA LYS A 168 26.79 -1.18 11.82
C LYS A 168 26.37 0.29 11.83
N ALA A 169 27.32 1.20 11.64
CA ALA A 169 27.00 2.62 11.58
C ALA A 169 25.87 2.83 10.56
N ARG A 170 24.76 3.45 11.01
CA ARG A 170 23.51 3.58 10.24
C ARG A 170 23.84 4.19 8.87
N ALA A 171 23.71 3.41 7.81
CA ALA A 171 24.17 3.79 6.48
C ALA A 171 23.41 5.01 5.93
N VAL A 172 22.14 5.16 6.31
CA VAL A 172 21.35 6.37 6.07
C VAL A 172 20.60 6.82 7.32
N THR A 173 20.30 8.11 7.40
CA THR A 173 19.30 8.66 8.33
C THR A 173 17.90 8.21 7.89
N ALA A 174 17.10 7.67 8.81
CA ALA A 174 15.71 7.35 8.52
C ALA A 174 14.90 8.60 8.13
N VAL A 175 13.92 8.42 7.24
CA VAL A 175 13.00 9.48 6.80
C VAL A 175 11.73 9.45 7.66
N THR A 176 11.21 10.64 7.99
CA THR A 176 10.00 10.83 8.79
C THR A 176 9.01 11.77 8.09
N ALA A 177 7.72 11.54 8.28
CA ALA A 177 6.66 12.48 7.88
C ALA A 177 6.49 13.56 8.96
N SER A 178 6.37 14.84 8.55
CA SER A 178 6.01 15.95 9.44
C SER A 178 5.54 17.16 8.63
N GLY A 179 4.50 17.85 9.09
CA GLY A 179 3.85 18.88 8.29
C GLY A 179 3.16 18.25 7.08
N ASN A 180 3.38 18.83 5.88
CA ASN A 180 3.00 18.21 4.60
C ASN A 180 4.21 17.71 3.79
N ALA A 181 5.31 17.33 4.45
CA ALA A 181 6.51 16.83 3.78
C ALA A 181 7.19 15.66 4.51
N PHE A 182 8.07 14.98 3.78
CA PHE A 182 9.03 14.02 4.33
C PHE A 182 10.36 14.73 4.66
N TRP A 183 11.05 14.23 5.68
CA TRP A 183 12.26 14.84 6.21
C TRP A 183 13.33 13.78 6.49
N LYS A 184 14.57 14.03 6.06
CA LYS A 184 15.77 13.27 6.40
C LYS A 184 16.50 14.03 7.50
N GLY A 185 16.12 13.78 8.75
CA GLY A 185 16.51 14.64 9.87
C GLY A 185 15.86 16.03 9.74
N SER A 186 16.66 17.06 9.49
CA SER A 186 16.18 18.44 9.26
C SER A 186 16.12 18.86 7.79
N GLU A 187 16.58 18.01 6.86
CA GLU A 187 16.56 18.30 5.42
C GLU A 187 15.27 17.76 4.79
N ARG A 188 14.62 18.52 3.91
CA ARG A 188 13.42 18.03 3.22
C ARG A 188 13.80 16.91 2.26
N PHE A 189 13.09 15.79 2.34
CA PHE A 189 13.26 14.64 1.46
C PHE A 189 12.21 14.69 0.35
N TYR A 190 12.66 14.91 -0.89
CA TYR A 190 11.83 14.78 -2.09
C TYR A 190 11.97 13.36 -2.64
N ILE A 191 10.84 12.68 -2.84
CA ILE A 191 10.76 11.37 -3.47
C ILE A 191 11.01 11.56 -4.97
N ARG A 192 12.11 10.99 -5.46
CA ARG A 192 12.48 10.94 -6.89
C ARG A 192 12.74 9.48 -7.20
N GLY A 193 11.66 8.72 -7.32
CA GLY A 193 11.71 7.26 -7.27
C GLY A 193 11.36 6.56 -8.58
N ILE A 194 11.39 5.24 -8.51
CA ILE A 194 10.99 4.34 -9.59
C ILE A 194 10.28 3.12 -9.00
N ASP A 195 9.24 2.65 -9.69
CA ASP A 195 8.52 1.44 -9.30
C ASP A 195 9.32 0.20 -9.72
N TYR A 196 9.63 -0.66 -8.74
CA TYR A 196 10.59 -1.75 -8.88
C TYR A 196 9.97 -3.09 -8.50
N GLN A 197 9.43 -3.76 -9.51
CA GLN A 197 8.81 -5.07 -9.32
C GLN A 197 9.13 -6.01 -10.50
N PRO A 198 10.39 -6.43 -10.72
CA PRO A 198 10.79 -7.30 -11.83
C PRO A 198 9.86 -8.50 -12.02
N GLY A 199 9.26 -8.61 -13.21
CA GLY A 199 8.18 -9.55 -13.49
C GLY A 199 6.76 -8.95 -13.41
N GLY A 200 6.60 -7.71 -12.98
CA GLY A 200 5.32 -7.07 -12.69
C GLY A 200 4.66 -7.59 -11.41
N SER A 201 3.87 -6.74 -10.74
CA SER A 201 3.19 -7.04 -9.47
C SER A 201 2.35 -8.32 -9.48
N SER A 202 1.78 -8.68 -10.64
CA SER A 202 0.98 -9.91 -10.81
C SER A 202 1.77 -11.22 -10.75
N LYS A 203 3.11 -11.21 -10.88
CA LYS A 203 3.92 -12.44 -10.73
C LYS A 203 4.21 -12.82 -9.26
N ASN A 204 3.96 -11.93 -8.31
CA ASN A 204 4.10 -12.17 -6.86
C ASN A 204 5.48 -12.76 -6.48
N VAL A 205 6.54 -12.05 -6.86
CA VAL A 205 7.95 -12.38 -6.57
C VAL A 205 8.57 -11.22 -5.78
N ASP A 206 9.42 -11.54 -4.81
CA ASP A 206 10.17 -10.54 -4.05
C ASP A 206 11.56 -10.33 -4.67
N PRO A 207 11.90 -9.12 -5.17
CA PRO A 207 13.23 -8.81 -5.71
C PRO A 207 14.27 -8.42 -4.64
N LEU A 208 13.86 -8.24 -3.38
CA LEU A 208 14.70 -7.90 -2.23
C LEU A 208 15.09 -9.12 -1.39
N ALA A 209 14.40 -10.25 -1.57
CA ALA A 209 14.73 -11.53 -0.93
C ALA A 209 15.81 -12.35 -1.67
N ASP A 210 16.26 -11.90 -2.85
CA ASP A 210 17.36 -12.51 -3.60
C ASP A 210 18.44 -11.46 -3.90
N THR A 211 19.59 -11.61 -3.23
CA THR A 211 20.76 -10.73 -3.39
C THR A 211 21.16 -10.55 -4.85
N SER A 212 21.05 -11.58 -5.69
CA SER A 212 21.48 -11.51 -7.09
C SER A 212 20.58 -10.62 -7.96
N ILE A 213 19.32 -10.45 -7.58
CA ILE A 213 18.36 -9.58 -8.26
C ILE A 213 18.64 -8.12 -7.89
N CYS A 214 18.75 -7.80 -6.60
CA CYS A 214 18.99 -6.43 -6.16
C CYS A 214 20.42 -5.93 -6.52
N GLU A 215 21.45 -6.77 -6.44
CA GLU A 215 22.83 -6.39 -6.85
C GLU A 215 22.95 -6.07 -8.34
N ARG A 216 22.16 -6.75 -9.19
CA ARG A 216 22.13 -6.50 -10.64
C ARG A 216 21.54 -5.11 -10.96
N ASP A 217 20.52 -4.70 -10.22
CA ASP A 217 19.69 -3.53 -10.57
C ASP A 217 20.11 -2.24 -9.85
N ILE A 218 20.70 -2.31 -8.66
CA ILE A 218 21.19 -1.13 -7.90
C ILE A 218 22.12 -0.22 -8.74
N PRO A 219 23.10 -0.72 -9.52
CA PRO A 219 23.93 0.12 -10.39
C PRO A 219 23.16 0.85 -11.50
N TYR A 220 21.91 0.46 -11.78
CA TYR A 220 21.03 1.18 -12.71
C TYR A 220 20.21 2.24 -11.98
N PHE A 221 19.79 2.01 -10.73
CA PHE A 221 19.20 3.05 -9.89
C PHE A 221 20.18 4.22 -9.66
N GLU A 222 21.46 3.91 -9.41
CA GLU A 222 22.52 4.93 -9.29
C GLU A 222 22.69 5.76 -10.58
N LYS A 223 22.64 5.13 -11.77
CA LYS A 223 22.65 5.84 -13.08
C LYS A 223 21.44 6.75 -13.27
N LEU A 224 20.25 6.29 -12.85
CA LEU A 224 19.01 7.05 -12.94
C LEU A 224 18.99 8.24 -11.97
N GLY A 225 19.77 8.20 -10.90
CA GLY A 225 19.75 9.21 -9.83
C GLY A 225 18.46 9.17 -9.00
N VAL A 226 17.82 8.00 -8.91
CA VAL A 226 16.65 7.79 -8.04
C VAL A 226 17.09 7.62 -6.59
N ASN A 227 16.27 8.09 -5.64
CA ASN A 227 16.51 7.94 -4.20
C ASN A 227 15.48 7.06 -3.48
N VAL A 228 14.45 6.58 -4.20
CA VAL A 228 13.41 5.69 -3.68
C VAL A 228 13.09 4.61 -4.71
N ILE A 229 12.89 3.38 -4.24
CA ILE A 229 12.17 2.34 -4.97
C ILE A 229 10.86 2.01 -4.26
N ARG A 230 9.84 1.62 -5.03
CA ARG A 230 8.62 0.98 -4.49
C ARG A 230 8.61 -0.50 -4.85
N VAL A 231 8.24 -1.36 -3.91
CA VAL A 231 8.07 -2.81 -4.13
C VAL A 231 6.66 -3.22 -3.68
N TYR A 232 5.91 -3.87 -4.59
CA TYR A 232 4.49 -4.19 -4.45
C TYR A 232 4.22 -5.54 -3.78
N SER A 233 5.24 -6.39 -3.62
CA SER A 233 5.11 -7.70 -2.99
C SER A 233 6.45 -8.16 -2.40
N VAL A 234 6.50 -8.25 -1.06
CA VAL A 234 7.66 -8.73 -0.30
C VAL A 234 7.32 -10.02 0.49
N ASP A 235 8.25 -10.96 0.53
CA ASP A 235 8.13 -12.25 1.18
C ASP A 235 8.54 -12.13 2.66
N ASN A 236 7.57 -11.81 3.51
CA ASN A 236 7.73 -11.76 4.98
C ASN A 236 8.12 -13.09 5.66
N SER A 237 8.47 -14.13 4.89
CA SER A 237 9.13 -15.35 5.37
C SER A 237 10.59 -15.47 4.89
N LYS A 238 11.22 -14.34 4.48
CA LYS A 238 12.61 -14.21 4.04
C LYS A 238 13.37 -13.19 4.87
N ASN A 239 14.67 -13.13 4.65
CA ASN A 239 15.58 -12.14 5.20
C ASN A 239 16.00 -11.19 4.09
N HIS A 240 15.94 -9.88 4.35
CA HIS A 240 16.25 -8.85 3.36
C HIS A 240 17.50 -8.04 3.74
N ASP A 241 18.25 -8.48 4.76
CA ASP A 241 19.30 -7.67 5.40
C ASP A 241 20.39 -7.25 4.39
N GLU A 242 20.72 -8.13 3.45
CA GLU A 242 21.74 -7.87 2.45
C GLU A 242 21.27 -6.90 1.34
N CYS A 243 20.08 -7.08 0.77
CA CYS A 243 19.55 -6.13 -0.22
C CYS A 243 19.25 -4.77 0.39
N MET A 244 18.63 -4.73 1.57
CA MET A 244 18.31 -3.48 2.27
C MET A 244 19.57 -2.72 2.68
N GLN A 245 20.63 -3.42 3.07
CA GLN A 245 21.95 -2.81 3.29
C GLN A 245 22.53 -2.22 2.01
N LYS A 246 22.52 -2.93 0.88
CA LYS A 246 23.09 -2.42 -0.39
C LYS A 246 22.30 -1.23 -0.94
N LEU A 247 20.97 -1.25 -0.81
CA LEU A 247 20.11 -0.09 -1.10
C LEU A 247 20.50 1.10 -0.21
N ALA A 248 20.68 0.89 1.10
CA ALA A 248 21.12 1.95 2.02
C ALA A 248 22.54 2.45 1.72
N ASP A 249 23.48 1.58 1.33
CA ASP A 249 24.85 1.94 0.94
C ASP A 249 24.86 2.78 -0.35
N ALA A 250 23.91 2.55 -1.27
CA ALA A 250 23.64 3.38 -2.45
C ALA A 250 22.76 4.63 -2.15
N GLY A 251 22.33 4.83 -0.90
CA GLY A 251 21.48 5.96 -0.48
C GLY A 251 20.00 5.84 -0.85
N ILE A 252 19.55 4.66 -1.29
CA ILE A 252 18.21 4.37 -1.80
C ILE A 252 17.29 3.87 -0.67
N TYR A 253 16.07 4.42 -0.65
CA TYR A 253 15.03 4.10 0.30
C TYR A 253 13.93 3.20 -0.32
N LEU A 254 13.21 2.48 0.53
CA LEU A 254 12.11 1.60 0.14
C LEU A 254 10.75 2.17 0.57
N VAL A 255 9.80 2.21 -0.36
CA VAL A 255 8.36 2.22 -0.05
C VAL A 255 7.84 0.80 -0.28
N ALA A 256 7.26 0.18 0.75
CA ALA A 256 6.79 -1.20 0.69
C ALA A 256 5.26 -1.28 0.82
N ASP A 257 4.60 -1.90 -0.16
CA ASP A 257 3.22 -2.34 0.00
C ASP A 257 3.21 -3.56 0.93
N VAL A 258 2.47 -3.49 2.05
CA VAL A 258 2.37 -4.62 3.02
C VAL A 258 1.36 -5.69 2.59
N ASN A 259 0.78 -5.50 1.41
CA ASN A 259 -0.21 -6.35 0.78
C ASN A 259 0.47 -7.16 -0.35
N ASN A 260 -0.14 -8.27 -0.76
CA ASN A 260 0.21 -8.96 -1.99
C ASN A 260 -1.04 -9.67 -2.57
N PRO A 261 -0.99 -10.25 -3.79
CA PRO A 261 -2.15 -10.86 -4.44
C PRO A 261 -2.87 -11.99 -3.68
N LEU A 262 -2.27 -12.55 -2.62
CA LEU A 262 -2.87 -13.54 -1.71
C LEU A 262 -3.33 -12.94 -0.38
N TYR A 263 -2.68 -11.86 0.07
CA TYR A 263 -2.88 -11.20 1.36
C TYR A 263 -3.23 -9.73 1.14
N SER A 264 -4.52 -9.44 0.94
CA SER A 264 -5.05 -8.09 0.73
C SER A 264 -6.50 -7.97 1.21
N ILE A 265 -6.97 -6.73 1.36
CA ILE A 265 -8.42 -6.45 1.30
C ILE A 265 -8.95 -6.86 -0.08
N ASN A 266 -10.11 -7.52 -0.10
CA ASN A 266 -10.84 -7.88 -1.32
C ASN A 266 -11.85 -6.78 -1.65
N ARG A 267 -11.60 -6.01 -2.72
CA ARG A 267 -12.45 -4.91 -3.16
C ARG A 267 -13.91 -5.28 -3.48
N ALA A 268 -14.20 -6.56 -3.75
CA ALA A 268 -15.54 -7.04 -4.05
C ALA A 268 -16.30 -7.60 -2.83
N ASP A 269 -15.60 -7.91 -1.74
CA ASP A 269 -16.18 -8.46 -0.49
C ASP A 269 -15.22 -8.15 0.68
N PRO A 270 -15.17 -6.89 1.16
CA PRO A 270 -14.09 -6.43 2.02
C PRO A 270 -14.19 -6.97 3.46
N HIS A 271 -15.40 -7.13 4.00
CA HIS A 271 -15.64 -7.58 5.38
C HIS A 271 -14.92 -8.91 5.72
N PRO A 272 -15.15 -10.03 5.00
CA PRO A 272 -14.46 -11.29 5.31
C PRO A 272 -12.96 -11.28 4.99
N SER A 273 -12.47 -10.34 4.18
CA SER A 273 -11.04 -10.22 3.85
C SER A 273 -10.20 -9.53 4.93
N TYR A 274 -10.83 -8.66 5.73
CA TYR A 274 -10.21 -8.02 6.89
C TYR A 274 -10.33 -8.94 8.11
N ASN A 275 -9.38 -9.87 8.21
CA ASN A 275 -9.38 -10.95 9.18
C ASN A 275 -7.99 -11.19 9.81
N ALA A 276 -7.92 -12.10 10.78
CA ALA A 276 -6.69 -12.35 11.53
C ALA A 276 -5.56 -13.00 10.71
N VAL A 277 -5.88 -13.75 9.64
CA VAL A 277 -4.87 -14.32 8.72
C VAL A 277 -4.25 -13.23 7.84
N TYR A 278 -5.06 -12.27 7.40
CA TYR A 278 -4.59 -11.09 6.68
C TYR A 278 -3.68 -10.21 7.55
N LEU A 279 -4.15 -9.82 8.74
CA LEU A 279 -3.38 -8.95 9.64
C LEU A 279 -2.08 -9.61 10.13
N GLN A 280 -2.04 -10.94 10.30
CA GLN A 280 -0.80 -11.64 10.62
C GLN A 280 0.28 -11.45 9.54
N SER A 281 -0.09 -11.50 8.27
CA SER A 281 0.82 -11.23 7.15
C SER A 281 1.26 -9.76 7.12
N VAL A 282 0.32 -8.82 7.28
CA VAL A 282 0.63 -7.37 7.35
C VAL A 282 1.61 -7.06 8.48
N PHE A 283 1.36 -7.60 9.68
CA PHE A 283 2.21 -7.39 10.85
C PHE A 283 3.59 -8.04 10.72
N ALA A 284 3.69 -9.21 10.08
CA ALA A 284 4.98 -9.84 9.78
C ALA A 284 5.82 -8.98 8.82
N THR A 285 5.19 -8.40 7.78
CA THR A 285 5.86 -7.47 6.86
C THR A 285 6.33 -6.20 7.58
N VAL A 286 5.49 -5.61 8.45
CA VAL A 286 5.87 -4.45 9.26
C VAL A 286 7.05 -4.76 10.19
N GLU A 287 7.07 -5.93 10.84
CA GLU A 287 8.13 -6.33 11.76
C GLU A 287 9.48 -6.57 11.06
N GLU A 288 9.48 -7.24 9.90
CA GLU A 288 10.70 -7.45 9.12
C GLU A 288 11.26 -6.15 8.54
N PHE A 289 10.41 -5.25 8.02
CA PHE A 289 10.89 -4.06 7.30
C PHE A 289 11.05 -2.79 8.15
N ALA A 290 10.41 -2.66 9.32
CA ALA A 290 10.58 -1.47 10.17
C ALA A 290 12.00 -1.34 10.75
N LYS A 291 12.73 -2.45 10.91
CA LYS A 291 14.09 -2.49 11.46
C LYS A 291 15.14 -1.78 10.59
N TYR A 292 14.90 -1.66 9.28
CA TYR A 292 15.82 -0.98 8.35
C TYR A 292 15.56 0.53 8.35
N ASP A 293 16.61 1.36 8.53
CA ASP A 293 16.46 2.82 8.49
C ASP A 293 16.05 3.35 7.10
N ASN A 294 16.34 2.63 6.02
CA ASN A 294 15.97 3.02 4.66
C ASN A 294 14.55 2.61 4.24
N THR A 295 13.76 1.90 5.06
CA THR A 295 12.31 1.77 4.81
C THR A 295 11.62 3.11 5.12
N LEU A 296 11.23 3.84 4.08
CA LEU A 296 10.70 5.21 4.15
C LEU A 296 9.20 5.24 4.47
N ALA A 297 8.41 4.32 3.92
CA ALA A 297 6.97 4.25 4.14
C ALA A 297 6.40 2.85 3.89
N PHE A 298 5.21 2.60 4.45
CA PHE A 298 4.37 1.46 4.12
C PHE A 298 3.05 1.89 3.47
N PHE A 299 2.62 1.16 2.43
CA PHE A 299 1.26 1.26 1.89
C PHE A 299 0.33 0.21 2.52
N SER A 300 -0.67 0.67 3.30
CA SER A 300 -1.73 -0.16 3.89
C SER A 300 -2.69 -0.74 2.84
N GLY A 301 -2.72 -0.17 1.64
CA GLY A 301 -3.41 -0.68 0.46
C GLY A 301 -3.02 0.07 -0.81
N ASN A 302 -3.28 -0.56 -1.96
CA ASN A 302 -3.11 0.01 -3.29
C ASN A 302 -4.38 -0.21 -4.11
N GLU A 303 -4.97 0.87 -4.63
CA GLU A 303 -6.16 0.88 -5.51
C GLU A 303 -7.27 -0.10 -5.06
N VAL A 304 -7.60 -0.12 -3.76
CA VAL A 304 -8.71 -0.94 -3.26
C VAL A 304 -10.03 -0.26 -3.62
N ILE A 305 -10.09 1.05 -3.38
CA ILE A 305 -10.99 2.01 -4.04
C ILE A 305 -10.39 2.29 -5.43
N HIS A 306 -11.12 2.00 -6.51
CA HIS A 306 -10.59 2.16 -7.88
C HIS A 306 -11.64 2.37 -8.98
N ASP A 307 -12.88 1.89 -8.81
CA ASP A 307 -13.98 2.14 -9.75
C ASP A 307 -15.34 2.30 -9.04
N GLY A 308 -16.10 3.30 -9.47
CA GLY A 308 -17.45 3.59 -9.01
C GLY A 308 -17.62 3.82 -7.50
N ALA A 309 -18.89 4.01 -7.10
CA ALA A 309 -19.25 4.27 -5.71
C ALA A 309 -19.08 3.04 -4.80
N ASN A 310 -19.35 1.83 -5.31
CA ASN A 310 -19.29 0.59 -4.53
C ASN A 310 -17.90 0.31 -3.93
N THR A 311 -16.80 0.64 -4.63
CA THR A 311 -15.46 0.39 -4.08
C THR A 311 -15.06 1.33 -2.95
N THR A 312 -15.78 2.44 -2.75
CA THR A 312 -15.59 3.31 -1.56
C THR A 312 -15.90 2.58 -0.26
N LEU A 313 -16.80 1.58 -0.26
CA LEU A 313 -17.12 0.72 0.89
C LEU A 313 -15.92 -0.09 1.43
N THR A 314 -14.80 -0.08 0.71
CA THR A 314 -13.52 -0.68 1.17
C THR A 314 -12.71 0.25 2.06
N ALA A 315 -12.97 1.56 2.03
CA ALA A 315 -12.20 2.58 2.74
C ALA A 315 -12.10 2.36 4.27
N PRO A 316 -13.19 1.98 4.99
CA PRO A 316 -13.09 1.70 6.43
C PRO A 316 -12.11 0.59 6.78
N TYR A 317 -12.03 -0.44 5.93
CA TYR A 317 -11.15 -1.58 6.11
C TYR A 317 -9.70 -1.21 5.88
N VAL A 318 -9.39 -0.47 4.81
CA VAL A 318 -8.03 0.03 4.56
C VAL A 318 -7.58 1.01 5.67
N LYS A 319 -8.48 1.88 6.15
CA LYS A 319 -8.22 2.79 7.26
C LYS A 319 -8.03 2.06 8.60
N ALA A 320 -8.75 0.96 8.83
CA ALA A 320 -8.51 0.06 9.95
C ALA A 320 -7.16 -0.66 9.87
N VAL A 321 -6.69 -1.02 8.66
CA VAL A 321 -5.32 -1.54 8.45
C VAL A 321 -4.27 -0.48 8.77
N THR A 322 -4.42 0.75 8.28
CA THR A 322 -3.54 1.89 8.66
C THR A 322 -3.47 2.05 10.19
N ARG A 323 -4.63 2.07 10.86
CA ARG A 323 -4.73 2.13 12.32
C ARG A 323 -3.97 0.99 13.01
N ASP A 324 -4.21 -0.23 12.57
CA ASP A 324 -3.67 -1.43 13.23
C ASP A 324 -2.16 -1.57 13.00
N MET A 325 -1.64 -1.18 11.82
CA MET A 325 -0.19 -1.10 11.59
C MET A 325 0.49 -0.08 12.51
N LYS A 326 -0.10 1.11 12.66
CA LYS A 326 0.42 2.17 13.55
C LYS A 326 0.40 1.73 15.02
N ASN A 327 -0.71 1.13 15.47
CA ASN A 327 -0.84 0.58 16.82
C ASN A 327 0.09 -0.63 17.07
N TYR A 328 0.33 -1.48 16.06
CA TYR A 328 1.25 -2.62 16.15
C TYR A 328 2.71 -2.16 16.32
N MET A 329 3.17 -1.19 15.53
CA MET A 329 4.51 -0.62 15.72
C MET A 329 4.67 0.00 17.11
N ALA A 330 3.65 0.70 17.60
CA ALA A 330 3.66 1.29 18.93
C ALA A 330 3.69 0.25 20.06
N SER A 331 2.83 -0.78 20.03
CA SER A 331 2.76 -1.81 21.09
C SER A 331 3.98 -2.73 21.11
N ARG A 332 4.62 -2.95 19.95
CA ARG A 332 5.82 -3.77 19.80
C ARG A 332 7.13 -2.99 19.96
N GLY A 333 7.07 -1.66 20.08
CA GLY A 333 8.25 -0.80 20.24
C GLY A 333 9.12 -0.70 18.98
N LEU A 334 8.54 -0.91 17.80
CA LEU A 334 9.23 -0.82 16.51
C LEU A 334 9.52 0.64 16.14
N ARG A 335 10.45 0.86 15.20
CA ARG A 335 10.61 2.18 14.57
C ARG A 335 9.29 2.57 13.91
N HIS A 336 8.76 3.74 14.24
CA HIS A 336 7.56 4.26 13.61
C HIS A 336 7.87 4.65 12.15
N VAL A 337 7.46 3.80 11.22
CA VAL A 337 7.51 4.04 9.78
C VAL A 337 6.19 4.72 9.38
N PRO A 338 6.18 5.81 8.59
CA PRO A 338 4.95 6.38 8.06
C PRO A 338 4.09 5.33 7.33
N VAL A 339 2.79 5.29 7.64
CA VAL A 339 1.80 4.43 6.99
C VAL A 339 0.79 5.27 6.20
N GLY A 340 0.57 4.92 4.95
CA GLY A 340 -0.35 5.64 4.06
C GLY A 340 -1.06 4.72 3.07
N TYR A 341 -1.77 5.32 2.12
CA TYR A 341 -2.55 4.63 1.10
C TYR A 341 -2.15 5.11 -0.30
N SER A 342 -2.14 4.19 -1.26
CA SER A 342 -1.96 4.47 -2.69
C SER A 342 -3.31 4.38 -3.40
N ALA A 343 -3.86 5.51 -3.83
CA ALA A 343 -5.17 5.60 -4.48
C ALA A 343 -5.07 5.65 -6.01
N ALA A 344 -6.14 5.27 -6.70
CA ALA A 344 -6.31 5.57 -8.13
C ALA A 344 -6.78 7.02 -8.32
N ASP A 345 -6.40 7.68 -9.42
CA ASP A 345 -6.91 9.02 -9.80
C ASP A 345 -8.36 8.96 -10.36
N VAL A 346 -9.31 8.55 -9.52
CA VAL A 346 -10.74 8.54 -9.85
C VAL A 346 -11.30 9.95 -9.65
N ALA A 347 -11.46 10.69 -10.75
CA ALA A 347 -11.80 12.11 -10.74
C ALA A 347 -13.03 12.48 -9.86
N ASP A 348 -14.05 11.62 -9.82
CA ASP A 348 -15.30 11.84 -9.08
C ASP A 348 -15.16 11.71 -7.56
N ASN A 349 -14.21 10.89 -7.06
CA ASN A 349 -14.09 10.54 -5.64
C ASN A 349 -12.69 10.77 -5.01
N ARG A 350 -11.71 11.28 -5.77
CA ARG A 350 -10.33 11.51 -5.31
C ARG A 350 -10.24 12.35 -4.04
N MET A 351 -11.01 13.46 -3.98
CA MET A 351 -10.96 14.37 -2.84
C MET A 351 -11.56 13.73 -1.60
N GLN A 352 -12.74 13.13 -1.73
CA GLN A 352 -13.42 12.41 -0.65
C GLN A 352 -12.54 11.25 -0.14
N THR A 353 -11.86 10.53 -1.04
CA THR A 353 -10.90 9.47 -0.68
C THR A 353 -9.75 10.03 0.16
N ALA A 354 -9.11 11.13 -0.27
CA ALA A 354 -8.03 11.75 0.48
C ALA A 354 -8.51 12.31 1.83
N GLU A 355 -9.59 13.09 1.82
CA GLU A 355 -10.22 13.64 3.03
C GLU A 355 -10.54 12.54 4.05
N TYR A 356 -11.09 11.41 3.60
CA TYR A 356 -11.35 10.26 4.47
C TYR A 356 -10.09 9.70 5.13
N PHE A 357 -8.96 9.60 4.41
CA PHE A 357 -7.70 9.12 4.98
C PHE A 357 -6.99 10.14 5.89
N ASN A 358 -7.33 11.44 5.82
CA ASN A 358 -6.82 12.46 6.76
C ASN A 358 -7.84 12.99 7.79
N CYS A 359 -9.05 12.44 7.87
CA CYS A 359 -10.03 12.80 8.90
C CYS A 359 -10.11 11.77 10.05
N GLY A 360 -10.76 12.13 11.16
CA GLY A 360 -10.92 11.26 12.32
C GLY A 360 -9.74 11.27 13.29
N SER A 361 -9.55 10.18 14.04
CA SER A 361 -8.52 10.08 15.09
C SER A 361 -7.10 9.88 14.56
N ASP A 362 -6.11 10.41 15.26
CA ASP A 362 -4.69 10.42 14.84
C ASP A 362 -4.06 9.02 14.74
N ASP A 363 -4.61 8.02 15.42
CA ASP A 363 -4.19 6.62 15.29
C ASP A 363 -4.64 6.01 13.96
N ALA A 364 -5.82 6.38 13.46
CA ALA A 364 -6.45 5.85 12.24
C ALA A 364 -6.29 6.75 11.00
N ARG A 365 -5.92 8.02 11.16
CA ARG A 365 -5.45 8.87 10.05
C ARG A 365 -4.17 8.28 9.46
N SER A 366 -4.01 8.38 8.14
CA SER A 366 -2.73 8.08 7.49
C SER A 366 -1.66 9.12 7.86
N ASP A 367 -0.39 8.73 7.79
CA ASP A 367 0.76 9.62 8.01
C ASP A 367 1.18 10.35 6.71
N PHE A 368 0.65 9.91 5.56
CA PHE A 368 0.74 10.52 4.24
C PHE A 368 -0.37 9.99 3.32
N PHE A 369 -0.55 10.60 2.15
CA PHE A 369 -1.43 10.11 1.09
C PHE A 369 -0.66 10.06 -0.23
N ALA A 370 -0.91 9.07 -1.08
CA ALA A 370 -0.37 9.02 -2.42
C ALA A 370 -1.42 8.54 -3.42
N PHE A 371 -1.24 8.90 -4.69
CA PHE A 371 -2.11 8.40 -5.74
C PHE A 371 -1.38 8.27 -7.08
N ASN A 372 -1.87 7.34 -7.89
CA ASN A 372 -1.35 6.98 -9.20
C ASN A 372 -1.86 7.99 -10.24
N ASP A 373 -0.97 8.76 -10.87
CA ASP A 373 -1.32 9.91 -11.72
C ASP A 373 -0.66 9.84 -13.10
N TYR A 374 -1.46 9.44 -14.08
CA TYR A 374 -1.06 9.33 -15.49
C TYR A 374 -1.65 10.45 -16.36
N SER A 375 -2.03 11.61 -15.78
CA SER A 375 -2.68 12.69 -16.56
C SER A 375 -1.70 13.57 -17.37
N TRP A 376 -0.39 13.46 -17.12
CA TRP A 376 0.66 14.08 -17.94
C TRP A 376 1.19 13.09 -18.97
N CYS A 377 0.98 13.36 -20.27
CA CYS A 377 1.33 12.48 -21.40
C CYS A 377 2.15 13.24 -22.46
N ASN A 378 3.38 13.65 -22.10
CA ASN A 378 4.18 14.68 -22.78
C ASN A 378 3.40 15.99 -23.02
N THR A 379 2.73 16.49 -21.98
CA THR A 379 1.90 17.71 -22.00
C THR A 379 2.55 18.83 -21.18
N ASN A 380 1.78 19.58 -20.39
CA ASN A 380 2.27 20.58 -19.44
C ASN A 380 1.36 20.63 -18.21
N PHE A 381 1.80 21.34 -17.17
CA PHE A 381 1.17 21.43 -15.85
C PHE A 381 -0.33 21.76 -15.86
N LYS A 382 -0.81 22.51 -16.86
CA LYS A 382 -2.24 22.88 -17.00
C LYS A 382 -3.03 21.93 -17.87
N GLU A 383 -2.42 21.40 -18.93
CA GLU A 383 -3.03 20.36 -19.78
C GLU A 383 -3.16 19.02 -19.04
N ALA A 384 -2.26 18.71 -18.11
CA ALA A 384 -2.38 17.60 -17.18
C ALA A 384 -3.38 17.86 -16.03
N GLY A 385 -3.88 19.09 -15.87
CA GLY A 385 -4.73 19.51 -14.75
C GLY A 385 -4.03 19.50 -13.38
N TRP A 386 -2.70 19.49 -13.36
CA TRP A 386 -1.91 19.45 -12.13
C TRP A 386 -2.01 20.77 -11.34
N ASP A 387 -2.25 21.90 -12.01
CA ASP A 387 -2.57 23.18 -11.36
C ASP A 387 -3.87 23.12 -10.54
N VAL A 388 -4.89 22.43 -11.06
CA VAL A 388 -6.14 22.15 -10.34
C VAL A 388 -5.90 21.16 -9.19
N LYS A 389 -5.09 20.11 -9.39
CA LYS A 389 -4.75 19.14 -8.33
C LYS A 389 -4.00 19.83 -7.17
N VAL A 390 -2.94 20.59 -7.44
CA VAL A 390 -2.22 21.40 -6.43
C VAL A 390 -3.17 22.33 -5.68
N LYS A 391 -4.04 23.04 -6.38
CA LYS A 391 -5.02 23.95 -5.75
C LYS A 391 -5.96 23.21 -4.80
N ASN A 392 -6.44 22.02 -5.18
CA ASN A 392 -7.38 21.24 -4.37
C ASN A 392 -6.70 20.56 -3.16
N PHE A 393 -5.41 20.24 -3.26
CA PHE A 393 -4.61 19.65 -2.18
C PHE A 393 -3.81 20.67 -1.35
N THR A 394 -3.95 21.97 -1.63
CA THR A 394 -3.42 23.04 -0.79
C THR A 394 -4.06 22.97 0.59
N ASP A 395 -3.25 23.08 1.66
CA ASP A 395 -3.69 22.93 3.06
C ASP A 395 -4.26 21.53 3.42
N TYR A 396 -3.87 20.47 2.69
CA TYR A 396 -4.30 19.10 3.00
C TYR A 396 -3.74 18.53 4.33
N GLY A 397 -2.71 19.14 4.93
CA GLY A 397 -2.25 18.82 6.28
C GLY A 397 -1.42 17.53 6.47
N LEU A 398 -1.19 16.76 5.40
CA LEU A 398 -0.29 15.58 5.35
C LEU A 398 0.63 15.64 4.11
N PRO A 399 1.75 14.89 4.09
CA PRO A 399 2.55 14.72 2.89
C PRO A 399 1.77 14.05 1.76
N ILE A 400 1.95 14.54 0.54
CA ILE A 400 1.45 13.93 -0.69
C ILE A 400 2.61 13.62 -1.63
N PHE A 401 2.54 12.50 -2.34
CA PHE A 401 3.39 12.23 -3.51
C PHE A 401 2.61 11.45 -4.59
N LEU A 402 3.10 11.43 -5.83
CA LEU A 402 2.56 10.55 -6.86
C LEU A 402 3.14 9.15 -6.65
N SER A 403 2.30 8.18 -6.28
CA SER A 403 2.75 6.81 -6.02
C SER A 403 3.16 6.06 -7.28
N GLU A 404 2.66 6.51 -8.43
CA GLU A 404 3.03 6.13 -9.79
C GLU A 404 2.82 7.34 -10.71
N TYR A 405 3.71 7.56 -11.69
CA TYR A 405 3.51 8.49 -12.81
C TYR A 405 4.23 7.99 -14.07
N GLY A 406 3.94 8.62 -15.22
CA GLY A 406 4.68 8.43 -16.48
C GLY A 406 3.83 7.78 -17.57
N CYS A 407 2.87 8.53 -18.11
CA CYS A 407 1.96 8.09 -19.17
C CYS A 407 2.70 7.77 -20.47
N ILE A 408 2.57 6.54 -20.99
CA ILE A 408 3.17 6.13 -22.27
C ILE A 408 2.50 6.70 -23.53
N THR A 409 1.39 7.44 -23.39
CA THR A 409 0.73 8.08 -24.54
C THR A 409 1.59 9.22 -25.06
N ASN A 410 1.90 9.20 -26.36
CA ASN A 410 2.89 10.06 -27.03
C ASN A 410 4.37 9.75 -26.70
N GLY A 411 4.67 8.60 -26.08
CA GLY A 411 5.99 8.26 -25.54
C GLY A 411 6.33 9.06 -24.28
N ARG A 412 7.56 8.94 -23.74
CA ARG A 412 7.96 9.70 -22.53
C ARG A 412 9.28 10.46 -22.68
N ASP A 413 9.21 11.78 -22.48
CA ASP A 413 10.40 12.64 -22.30
C ASP A 413 10.70 12.96 -20.82
N PHE A 414 9.78 12.59 -19.92
CA PHE A 414 9.81 12.83 -18.47
C PHE A 414 9.86 14.32 -18.08
N GLY A 415 9.30 15.19 -18.92
CA GLY A 415 9.13 16.63 -18.65
C GLY A 415 8.31 16.93 -17.39
N GLU A 416 7.48 15.99 -16.91
CA GLU A 416 6.75 16.10 -15.65
C GLU A 416 7.66 16.26 -14.41
N ILE A 417 8.92 15.86 -14.51
CA ILE A 417 9.92 16.06 -13.44
C ILE A 417 10.24 17.56 -13.26
N GLU A 418 10.07 18.39 -14.31
CA GLU A 418 10.12 19.86 -14.19
C GLU A 418 9.05 20.37 -13.23
N ALA A 419 7.81 19.91 -13.41
CA ALA A 419 6.68 20.30 -12.59
C ALA A 419 6.81 19.75 -11.15
N LEU A 420 7.11 18.46 -10.99
CA LEU A 420 7.30 17.80 -9.69
C LEU A 420 8.37 18.47 -8.81
N MET A 421 9.39 19.08 -9.42
CA MET A 421 10.49 19.78 -8.73
C MET A 421 10.35 21.31 -8.76
N SER A 422 9.20 21.86 -9.18
CA SER A 422 8.96 23.31 -9.27
C SER A 422 8.32 23.91 -8.01
N ASP A 423 8.45 25.22 -7.82
CA ASP A 423 7.71 25.97 -6.78
C ASP A 423 6.17 25.90 -6.98
N GLU A 424 5.69 25.65 -8.21
CA GLU A 424 4.25 25.50 -8.49
C GLU A 424 3.65 24.22 -7.91
N MET A 425 4.46 23.19 -7.61
CA MET A 425 3.97 21.88 -7.13
C MET A 425 4.55 21.47 -5.78
N THR A 426 5.80 21.84 -5.48
CA THR A 426 6.52 21.33 -4.29
C THR A 426 5.98 21.84 -2.95
N SER A 427 5.21 22.93 -2.94
CA SER A 427 4.52 23.41 -1.73
C SER A 427 3.44 22.44 -1.22
N VAL A 428 2.95 21.54 -2.09
CA VAL A 428 1.90 20.55 -1.81
C VAL A 428 2.42 19.11 -1.95
N TYR A 429 3.19 18.82 -3.00
CA TYR A 429 3.72 17.49 -3.29
C TYR A 429 5.18 17.36 -2.87
N SER A 430 5.57 16.16 -2.44
CA SER A 430 6.95 15.78 -2.11
C SER A 430 7.58 14.89 -3.18
N GLY A 431 7.18 15.06 -4.45
CA GLY A 431 7.69 14.30 -5.60
C GLY A 431 6.82 13.08 -5.95
N GLY A 432 7.45 12.00 -6.43
CA GLY A 432 6.77 10.78 -6.85
C GLY A 432 7.69 9.70 -7.44
N LEU A 433 7.10 8.59 -7.90
CA LEU A 433 7.80 7.45 -8.52
C LEU A 433 7.36 7.21 -9.97
N MET A 434 8.32 6.90 -10.83
CA MET A 434 8.08 6.59 -12.24
C MET A 434 7.72 5.11 -12.42
N TYR A 435 6.59 4.84 -13.09
CA TYR A 435 6.11 3.48 -13.38
C TYR A 435 6.53 3.03 -14.79
N GLU A 436 7.38 2.02 -14.98
CA GLU A 436 8.11 1.22 -13.99
C GLU A 436 9.54 0.87 -14.49
N TYR A 437 10.34 0.18 -13.67
CA TYR A 437 11.69 -0.24 -14.05
C TYR A 437 11.70 -1.29 -15.18
N SER A 438 11.06 -2.44 -14.97
CA SER A 438 11.14 -3.61 -15.86
C SER A 438 10.09 -3.60 -16.97
N LEU A 439 10.50 -3.90 -18.21
CA LEU A 439 9.59 -3.97 -19.36
C LEU A 439 8.80 -5.29 -19.37
N GLU A 440 7.52 -5.18 -19.00
CA GLU A 440 6.54 -6.28 -18.93
C GLU A 440 5.49 -6.14 -20.06
N GLU A 441 4.43 -6.98 -20.04
CA GLU A 441 3.35 -7.02 -21.04
C GLU A 441 2.47 -5.74 -21.11
N ASN A 442 2.84 -4.68 -20.37
CA ASN A 442 2.15 -3.40 -20.26
C ASN A 442 2.85 -2.24 -21.00
N ASP A 443 4.04 -2.48 -21.58
CA ASP A 443 4.88 -1.50 -22.27
C ASP A 443 5.38 -0.29 -21.41
N TYR A 444 5.32 -0.36 -20.07
CA TYR A 444 5.72 0.75 -19.16
C TYR A 444 7.20 0.75 -18.73
N GLY A 445 7.94 -0.32 -18.96
CA GLY A 445 9.30 -0.46 -18.42
C GLY A 445 10.41 0.24 -19.20
N ILE A 446 11.43 0.73 -18.50
CA ILE A 446 12.62 1.37 -19.10
C ILE A 446 13.84 0.45 -19.24
N VAL A 447 13.80 -0.79 -18.73
CA VAL A 447 14.83 -1.82 -18.99
C VAL A 447 14.22 -3.18 -19.36
N THR A 448 14.82 -3.89 -20.32
CA THR A 448 14.55 -5.31 -20.56
C THR A 448 15.49 -6.17 -19.71
N ILE A 449 14.97 -7.21 -19.06
CA ILE A 449 15.73 -8.13 -18.20
C ILE A 449 15.77 -9.55 -18.81
N ASP A 450 16.97 -10.07 -19.08
CA ASP A 450 17.26 -11.43 -19.58
C ASP A 450 18.16 -12.16 -18.57
N GLY A 451 17.54 -12.75 -17.55
CA GLY A 451 18.25 -13.37 -16.42
C GLY A 451 19.12 -12.35 -15.69
N ASP A 452 20.43 -12.58 -15.67
CA ASP A 452 21.42 -11.71 -15.01
C ASP A 452 21.75 -10.44 -15.81
N LYS A 453 21.14 -10.23 -16.99
CA LYS A 453 21.43 -9.10 -17.89
C LYS A 453 20.30 -8.09 -17.89
N VAL A 454 20.67 -6.82 -17.75
CA VAL A 454 19.77 -5.66 -17.92
C VAL A 454 20.18 -4.90 -19.18
N LYS A 455 19.24 -4.71 -20.09
CA LYS A 455 19.36 -3.85 -21.28
C LYS A 455 18.58 -2.57 -21.04
N GLU A 456 19.26 -1.44 -21.11
CA GLU A 456 18.65 -0.10 -21.09
C GLU A 456 17.82 0.11 -22.38
N GLU A 457 16.55 0.51 -22.22
CA GLU A 457 15.71 0.97 -23.34
C GLU A 457 15.89 2.48 -23.58
N PRO A 458 15.45 3.04 -24.72
CA PRO A 458 15.67 4.45 -25.04
C PRO A 458 15.17 5.42 -23.95
N GLU A 459 14.05 5.09 -23.29
CA GLU A 459 13.47 5.92 -22.23
C GLU A 459 14.29 5.91 -20.93
N PHE A 460 15.19 4.93 -20.71
CA PHE A 460 16.17 4.98 -19.61
C PHE A 460 17.04 6.24 -19.73
N ALA A 461 17.53 6.53 -20.94
CA ALA A 461 18.31 7.73 -21.22
C ALA A 461 17.46 9.01 -21.12
N SER A 462 16.17 8.97 -21.49
CA SER A 462 15.25 10.09 -21.24
C SER A 462 15.16 10.40 -19.74
N LEU A 463 14.95 9.39 -18.88
CA LEU A 463 14.82 9.58 -17.44
C LEU A 463 16.11 10.09 -16.80
N VAL A 464 17.29 9.56 -17.17
CA VAL A 464 18.60 10.11 -16.73
C VAL A 464 18.73 11.59 -17.07
N ASN A 465 18.36 11.97 -18.31
CA ASN A 465 18.45 13.36 -18.75
C ASN A 465 17.48 14.27 -17.99
N ALA A 466 16.22 13.85 -17.78
CA ALA A 466 15.24 14.62 -17.01
C ALA A 466 15.64 14.76 -15.52
N MET A 467 16.09 13.66 -14.88
CA MET A 467 16.59 13.66 -13.51
C MET A 467 17.83 14.56 -13.31
N SER A 468 18.69 14.67 -14.32
CA SER A 468 19.85 15.57 -14.29
C SER A 468 19.49 17.03 -14.60
N LYS A 469 18.50 17.25 -15.47
CA LYS A 469 18.03 18.59 -15.87
C LYS A 469 17.20 19.29 -14.78
N TYR A 470 16.43 18.51 -14.00
CA TYR A 470 15.47 19.01 -13.01
C TYR A 470 15.80 18.46 -11.61
N PRO A 471 16.86 18.96 -10.94
CA PRO A 471 17.24 18.51 -9.60
C PRO A 471 16.20 18.89 -8.54
N ALA A 472 16.23 18.20 -7.39
CA ALA A 472 15.40 18.56 -6.24
C ALA A 472 15.70 19.99 -5.74
N PRO A 473 14.67 20.77 -5.34
CA PRO A 473 14.89 22.07 -4.70
C PRO A 473 15.64 21.97 -3.38
N THR A 474 16.27 23.08 -2.98
CA THR A 474 16.94 23.19 -1.67
C THR A 474 16.01 23.78 -0.61
N GLY A 475 16.19 23.37 0.64
CA GLY A 475 15.34 23.82 1.74
C GLY A 475 13.92 23.27 1.68
N ALA A 476 12.97 23.97 2.33
CA ALA A 476 11.63 23.45 2.58
C ALA A 476 10.69 23.42 1.36
N GLY A 477 11.00 24.11 0.25
CA GLY A 477 10.16 24.10 -0.98
C GLY A 477 8.69 24.44 -0.71
N GLY A 478 8.41 25.44 0.12
CA GLY A 478 7.04 25.85 0.48
C GLY A 478 6.26 24.91 1.42
N ALA A 479 6.85 23.82 1.91
CA ALA A 479 6.17 22.89 2.81
C ALA A 479 5.72 23.54 4.13
N ALA A 480 4.50 23.19 4.57
CA ALA A 480 3.98 23.51 5.89
C ALA A 480 4.72 22.72 6.98
N SER A 481 4.93 23.34 8.14
CA SER A 481 5.66 22.74 9.28
C SER A 481 4.76 22.04 10.31
N THR A 482 3.44 22.06 10.14
CA THR A 482 2.45 21.54 11.09
C THR A 482 1.48 20.59 10.43
N THR A 483 1.43 19.34 10.90
CA THR A 483 0.45 18.34 10.46
C THR A 483 -0.91 18.62 11.10
N HIS A 484 -1.99 18.44 10.33
CA HIS A 484 -3.36 18.53 10.84
C HIS A 484 -4.33 17.65 10.05
N SER A 485 -5.48 17.36 10.65
CA SER A 485 -6.58 16.69 10.00
C SER A 485 -7.37 17.63 9.09
N VAL A 486 -8.18 17.05 8.22
CA VAL A 486 -9.25 17.73 7.48
C VAL A 486 -10.62 17.23 7.96
N ALA A 487 -11.69 17.89 7.52
CA ALA A 487 -13.05 17.41 7.74
C ALA A 487 -13.26 16.06 7.02
N CYS A 488 -14.09 15.18 7.58
CA CYS A 488 -14.48 13.97 6.86
C CYS A 488 -15.47 14.29 5.73
N PRO A 489 -15.41 13.58 4.59
CA PRO A 489 -16.40 13.70 3.54
C PRO A 489 -17.78 13.25 4.02
N THR A 490 -18.83 13.94 3.59
CA THR A 490 -20.22 13.49 3.77
C THR A 490 -20.55 12.36 2.80
N SER A 491 -21.35 11.39 3.23
CA SER A 491 -21.80 10.32 2.32
C SER A 491 -22.84 10.82 1.31
N ASP A 492 -22.68 10.40 0.06
CA ASP A 492 -23.56 10.67 -1.07
C ASP A 492 -23.60 9.48 -2.06
N SER A 493 -24.06 9.69 -3.30
CA SER A 493 -24.15 8.65 -4.34
C SER A 493 -22.81 8.23 -4.96
N ILE A 494 -21.73 8.96 -4.68
CA ILE A 494 -20.35 8.71 -5.15
C ILE A 494 -19.51 8.17 -3.97
N TRP A 495 -19.70 8.74 -2.78
CA TRP A 495 -19.01 8.37 -1.55
C TRP A 495 -19.96 7.66 -0.57
N MET A 496 -19.98 6.33 -0.58
CA MET A 496 -20.98 5.52 0.15
C MET A 496 -20.58 5.18 1.61
N VAL A 497 -19.61 5.91 2.18
CA VAL A 497 -18.98 5.55 3.45
C VAL A 497 -19.43 6.46 4.58
N ASP A 498 -19.88 5.88 5.69
CA ASP A 498 -20.03 6.62 6.95
C ASP A 498 -18.64 6.91 7.53
N PRO A 499 -18.26 8.20 7.74
CA PRO A 499 -16.94 8.54 8.27
C PRO A 499 -16.84 8.46 9.79
N SER A 500 -17.94 8.21 10.50
CA SER A 500 -17.94 8.20 11.96
C SER A 500 -17.33 6.94 12.56
N GLU A 501 -17.32 5.80 11.84
CA GLU A 501 -16.84 4.51 12.35
C GLU A 501 -15.96 3.76 11.34
N ILE A 502 -15.09 2.89 11.88
CA ILE A 502 -14.25 1.92 11.14
C ILE A 502 -14.26 0.57 11.86
N PRO A 503 -14.06 -0.57 11.18
CA PRO A 503 -14.02 -1.90 11.79
C PRO A 503 -13.02 -1.99 12.97
N THR A 504 -13.44 -2.59 14.08
CA THR A 504 -12.53 -2.97 15.17
C THR A 504 -11.46 -3.95 14.68
N ILE A 505 -10.32 -4.07 15.37
CA ILE A 505 -9.38 -5.18 15.08
C ILE A 505 -10.11 -6.53 15.26
N PRO A 506 -9.99 -7.49 14.32
CA PRO A 506 -10.57 -8.81 14.48
C PRO A 506 -10.02 -9.49 15.74
N LYS A 507 -10.90 -10.02 16.58
CA LYS A 507 -10.56 -10.54 17.92
C LYS A 507 -9.45 -11.60 17.94
N ALA A 508 -9.38 -12.43 16.89
CA ALA A 508 -8.34 -13.45 16.74
C ALA A 508 -6.94 -12.87 16.39
N ALA A 509 -6.86 -11.58 16.04
CA ALA A 509 -5.65 -10.83 15.73
C ALA A 509 -5.12 -10.00 16.92
N GLU A 510 -5.94 -9.71 17.94
CA GLU A 510 -5.55 -8.93 19.14
C GLU A 510 -4.23 -9.44 19.75
N LYS A 511 -4.06 -10.77 19.82
CA LYS A 511 -2.85 -11.45 20.34
C LYS A 511 -1.55 -11.00 19.67
N TYR A 512 -1.57 -10.63 18.39
CA TYR A 512 -0.35 -10.26 17.66
C TYR A 512 0.24 -8.95 18.22
N MET A 513 -0.59 -8.06 18.77
CA MET A 513 -0.16 -6.80 19.39
C MET A 513 0.77 -7.01 20.60
N THR A 514 0.68 -8.15 21.28
CA THR A 514 1.54 -8.55 22.41
C THR A 514 2.58 -9.60 22.02
N ASP A 515 2.15 -10.61 21.29
CA ASP A 515 2.93 -11.84 21.04
C ASP A 515 3.85 -11.69 19.81
N GLY A 516 3.58 -10.70 18.97
CA GLY A 516 4.15 -10.53 17.63
C GLY A 516 3.45 -11.40 16.58
N ALA A 517 3.72 -11.14 15.30
CA ALA A 517 3.08 -11.83 14.18
C ALA A 517 3.46 -13.32 14.09
N GLY A 518 4.64 -13.69 14.60
CA GLY A 518 5.27 -14.98 14.34
C GLY A 518 5.84 -15.06 12.93
N ASP A 519 6.11 -16.28 12.45
CA ASP A 519 6.63 -16.50 11.10
C ASP A 519 5.62 -16.01 10.04
N GLY A 520 6.05 -15.12 9.13
CA GLY A 520 5.21 -14.63 8.04
C GLY A 520 4.82 -15.77 7.06
N PRO A 521 3.64 -15.71 6.44
CA PRO A 521 3.18 -16.76 5.52
C PRO A 521 3.88 -16.72 4.15
N GLY A 522 4.55 -15.61 3.82
CA GLY A 522 5.23 -15.39 2.57
C GLY A 522 4.32 -15.35 1.34
N LEU A 523 4.95 -15.28 0.15
CA LEU A 523 4.24 -15.15 -1.12
C LEU A 523 3.62 -16.46 -1.64
N LYS A 524 3.61 -17.53 -0.83
CA LYS A 524 3.20 -18.90 -1.21
C LYS A 524 2.29 -19.60 -0.18
N GLY A 525 1.80 -18.87 0.82
CA GLY A 525 0.78 -19.37 1.75
C GLY A 525 -0.60 -19.51 1.11
N ASP A 526 -1.59 -19.99 1.88
CA ASP A 526 -2.96 -20.25 1.39
C ASP A 526 -3.77 -18.98 1.05
N GLY A 527 -3.26 -17.79 1.40
CA GLY A 527 -3.96 -16.50 1.26
C GLY A 527 -4.91 -16.19 2.41
N SER A 528 -5.46 -14.96 2.42
CA SER A 528 -6.35 -14.47 3.48
C SER A 528 -7.75 -14.06 3.03
N GLN A 529 -7.97 -13.77 1.74
CA GLN A 529 -9.21 -13.14 1.25
C GLN A 529 -10.51 -13.92 1.54
N GLN A 530 -10.43 -15.21 1.91
CA GLN A 530 -11.56 -16.06 2.28
C GLN A 530 -11.49 -16.61 3.73
N ALA A 531 -10.51 -16.19 4.54
CA ALA A 531 -10.35 -16.57 5.95
C ALA A 531 -11.27 -15.77 6.91
N GLY A 532 -12.49 -15.48 6.45
CA GLY A 532 -13.45 -14.58 7.09
C GLY A 532 -14.14 -15.14 8.34
N ASP A 533 -13.86 -16.40 8.72
CA ASP A 533 -14.22 -16.94 10.04
C ASP A 533 -13.45 -16.27 11.19
N SER A 534 -12.46 -15.44 10.86
CA SER A 534 -11.68 -14.61 11.79
C SER A 534 -11.75 -13.10 11.47
N ALA A 535 -12.83 -12.64 10.85
CA ALA A 535 -13.09 -11.23 10.51
C ALA A 535 -13.52 -10.36 11.72
N SER A 536 -13.69 -9.05 11.51
CA SER A 536 -14.22 -8.15 12.57
C SER A 536 -15.69 -8.41 12.88
N GLU A 537 -16.02 -8.44 14.17
CA GLU A 537 -17.39 -8.54 14.70
C GLU A 537 -17.99 -7.18 15.09
N GLY A 538 -17.27 -6.07 14.90
CA GLY A 538 -17.69 -4.74 15.34
C GLY A 538 -16.99 -3.55 14.68
N GLU A 539 -17.41 -2.35 15.09
CA GLU A 539 -17.06 -1.05 14.52
C GLU A 539 -16.72 -0.06 15.67
N THR A 540 -15.95 1.00 15.38
CA THR A 540 -15.41 1.94 16.38
C THR A 540 -15.06 3.30 15.77
N THR A 541 -15.22 4.39 16.54
CA THR A 541 -15.09 5.78 16.06
C THR A 541 -13.64 6.29 15.96
N GLY A 542 -12.66 5.39 15.88
CA GLY A 542 -11.25 5.67 16.13
C GLY A 542 -10.76 5.04 17.42
N GLY A 543 -9.49 4.58 17.46
CA GLY A 543 -9.02 3.74 18.56
C GLY A 543 -8.78 4.51 19.85
N THR A 544 -9.10 3.87 20.98
CA THR A 544 -8.46 4.24 22.25
C THR A 544 -7.02 3.73 22.19
N ALA A 545 -6.05 4.64 22.03
CA ALA A 545 -4.63 4.29 21.91
C ALA A 545 -4.17 3.38 23.07
N SER A 546 -3.58 2.23 22.74
CA SER A 546 -3.24 1.20 23.73
C SER A 546 -2.10 1.68 24.65
N PRO A 547 -2.31 1.79 25.98
CA PRO A 547 -1.46 2.64 26.82
C PRO A 547 -0.16 1.96 27.28
N THR A 548 0.91 2.09 26.49
CA THR A 548 2.26 1.61 26.86
C THR A 548 3.41 2.62 26.71
N THR A 549 3.15 3.93 26.83
CA THR A 549 4.11 4.86 27.49
C THR A 549 3.45 6.19 27.88
N SER A 550 3.66 6.65 29.11
CA SER A 550 3.03 7.87 29.65
C SER A 550 3.82 9.15 29.35
N GLY A 551 3.83 9.55 28.07
CA GLY A 551 4.30 10.88 27.64
C GLY A 551 3.47 12.00 28.28
N SER A 552 3.96 12.57 29.39
CA SER A 552 3.19 13.49 30.22
C SER A 552 3.20 14.91 29.65
N SER A 553 2.17 15.26 28.86
CA SER A 553 1.92 16.60 28.32
C SER A 553 1.38 17.56 29.39
N SER A 554 2.22 17.91 30.38
CA SER A 554 1.90 18.93 31.38
C SER A 554 1.85 20.33 30.73
N GLY A 555 0.65 20.79 30.38
CA GLY A 555 0.44 22.12 29.80
C GLY A 555 0.91 23.23 30.74
N ALA A 556 1.88 24.04 30.29
CA ALA A 556 2.44 25.14 31.05
C ALA A 556 1.85 26.49 30.61
N THR A 557 1.07 27.12 31.49
CA THR A 557 0.72 28.54 31.36
C THR A 557 1.93 29.40 31.71
N GLY A 558 2.25 30.37 30.84
CA GLY A 558 3.54 31.08 30.89
C GLY A 558 3.62 32.20 31.92
N SER A 559 4.81 32.38 32.52
CA SER A 559 5.23 33.65 33.11
C SER A 559 6.76 33.83 33.02
N SER A 560 7.18 35.08 33.04
CA SER A 560 8.46 35.64 32.57
C SER A 560 9.76 35.27 33.30
N ASN A 561 10.88 35.39 32.57
CA ASN A 561 12.25 35.75 32.99
C ASN A 561 13.19 34.71 33.65
N ALA A 562 14.06 34.10 32.83
CA ALA A 562 15.46 33.80 33.17
C ALA A 562 16.32 33.64 31.88
N ALA A 563 17.65 33.78 31.99
CA ALA A 563 18.61 33.67 30.87
C ALA A 563 19.01 32.19 30.60
N PRO A 564 19.56 31.84 29.41
CA PRO A 564 19.62 30.45 28.95
C PRO A 564 20.73 29.62 29.61
N GLY A 565 20.34 28.47 30.18
CA GLY A 565 21.25 27.39 30.55
C GLY A 565 21.26 26.28 29.48
N VAL A 566 22.44 25.83 29.06
CA VAL A 566 22.59 24.76 28.06
C VAL A 566 22.28 23.40 28.71
N THR A 567 21.28 22.68 28.19
CA THR A 567 20.94 21.32 28.63
C THR A 567 21.05 20.34 27.48
N PHE A 568 22.01 19.41 27.56
CA PHE A 568 22.09 18.26 26.65
C PHE A 568 20.94 17.30 26.95
N GLY A 569 20.06 17.08 25.97
CA GLY A 569 18.93 16.17 26.07
C GLY A 569 19.23 14.80 25.47
N SER A 570 19.77 13.88 26.27
CA SER A 570 19.76 12.45 25.96
C SER A 570 19.23 11.65 27.17
N SER A 571 18.42 10.64 26.88
CA SER A 571 17.62 9.92 27.88
C SER A 571 18.48 9.00 28.74
N VAL A 572 18.92 9.49 29.91
CA VAL A 572 19.55 8.62 30.92
C VAL A 572 18.49 7.69 31.51
N GLU A 573 18.58 6.40 31.19
CA GLU A 573 17.69 5.38 31.75
C GLU A 573 17.78 5.35 33.28
N ARG A 574 16.62 5.26 33.95
CA ARG A 574 16.56 5.29 35.42
C ARG A 574 16.92 3.94 36.06
N ALA A 575 16.95 2.85 35.29
CA ALA A 575 17.26 1.51 35.77
C ALA A 575 18.66 1.39 36.42
N PRO A 576 19.78 1.77 35.76
CA PRO A 576 21.11 1.71 36.39
C PRO A 576 21.22 2.55 37.67
N LEU A 577 20.58 3.72 37.73
CA LEU A 577 20.57 4.57 38.94
C LEU A 577 19.84 3.91 40.12
N ILE A 578 18.71 3.24 39.86
CA ILE A 578 17.95 2.52 40.89
C ILE A 578 18.74 1.31 41.40
N ILE A 579 19.36 0.54 40.49
CA ILE A 579 20.19 -0.62 40.86
C ILE A 579 21.40 -0.17 41.69
N SER A 580 22.14 0.86 41.25
CA SER A 580 23.26 1.41 42.02
C SER A 580 22.83 1.91 43.40
N GLY A 581 21.69 2.62 43.49
CA GLY A 581 21.15 3.10 44.77
C GLY A 581 20.82 1.97 45.75
N LEU A 582 20.22 0.89 45.26
CA LEU A 582 19.94 -0.31 46.08
C LEU A 582 21.23 -1.00 46.53
N THR A 583 22.22 -1.18 45.65
CA THR A 583 23.52 -1.78 46.00
C THR A 583 24.25 -0.98 47.07
N VAL A 584 24.22 0.36 46.98
CA VAL A 584 24.81 1.26 48.00
C VAL A 584 24.04 1.17 49.32
N MET A 585 22.69 1.13 49.30
CA MET A 585 21.91 1.00 50.52
C MET A 585 22.17 -0.34 51.23
N PHE A 586 22.23 -1.46 50.51
CA PHE A 586 22.48 -2.78 51.12
C PHE A 586 23.92 -2.93 51.64
N THR A 587 24.91 -2.33 50.97
CA THR A 587 26.30 -2.33 51.49
C THR A 587 26.45 -1.44 52.73
N LEU A 588 25.81 -0.27 52.78
CA LEU A 588 25.75 0.56 53.98
C LEU A 588 25.00 -0.13 55.13
N PHE A 589 23.88 -0.81 54.86
CA PHE A 589 23.13 -1.54 55.87
C PHE A 589 23.93 -2.74 56.43
N GLY A 590 24.66 -3.46 55.57
CA GLY A 590 25.60 -4.50 55.99
C GLY A 590 26.75 -3.96 56.85
N ALA A 591 27.28 -2.77 56.51
CA ALA A 591 28.35 -2.09 57.27
C ALA A 591 27.88 -1.42 58.57
N VAL A 592 26.57 -1.43 58.87
CA VAL A 592 25.98 -0.96 60.15
C VAL A 592 25.55 -2.15 61.03
N LEU A 593 25.60 -3.39 60.50
CA LEU A 593 25.31 -4.64 61.20
C LEU A 593 26.56 -5.48 61.52
N LEU A 594 27.75 -4.94 61.24
CA LEU A 594 29.07 -5.49 61.55
C LEU A 594 29.82 -4.57 62.52
#